data_AF-A0A5V6VKE9-F1
#
_entry.id   AF-A0A5V6VKE9-F1
#
_cell.length_a   1.000
_cell.length_b   1.000
_cell.length_c   1.000
_cell.angle_alpha   90.00
_cell.angle_beta   90.00
_cell.angle_gamma   90.00
#
_symmetry.space_group_name_H-M   'P 1'
#
loop_
_entity.id
_entity.type
_entity.pdbx_description
1 polymer ?
#
loop_
_entity_poly.entity_id
_entity_poly.type
_entity_poly.pdbx_seq_one_letter_code
_entity_poly.pdbx_strand_id
1 'polypeptide(L)' 'MTTADGKTGFRIEYDERSGAHINVFSGKDKGEHFLFDASESIVTKLQKLFDLPSKPQRPIS' A
#
# COMPACT_ATOMS: atom_id res chain seq x y z
N MET A 1 -0.19 -1.82 -3.15
CA MET A 1 -0.69 -1.77 -4.55
C MET A 1 0.52 -1.63 -5.46
N THR A 2 0.51 -2.30 -6.61
CA THR A 2 1.69 -2.34 -7.50
C THR A 2 1.24 -2.36 -8.96
N THR A 3 2.08 -1.86 -9.86
CA THR A 3 1.93 -2.04 -11.31
C THR A 3 1.85 -3.52 -11.68
N ALA A 4 1.30 -3.83 -12.86
CA ALA A 4 1.10 -5.20 -13.32
C ALA A 4 2.41 -6.02 -13.39
N ASP A 5 3.54 -5.35 -13.63
CA ASP A 5 4.87 -5.97 -13.64
C ASP A 5 5.49 -6.11 -12.24
N GLY A 6 4.82 -5.62 -11.20
CA GLY A 6 5.27 -5.70 -9.81
C GLY A 6 6.42 -4.76 -9.45
N LYS A 7 6.87 -3.89 -10.37
CA LYS A 7 8.11 -3.12 -10.18
C LYS A 7 7.88 -1.78 -9.52
N THR A 8 6.76 -1.11 -9.76
CA THR A 8 6.51 0.22 -9.22
C THR A 8 5.23 0.21 -8.40
N GLY A 9 5.24 0.85 -7.24
CA GLY A 9 4.05 0.86 -6.40
C GLY A 9 4.29 1.47 -5.03
N PHE A 10 3.35 1.20 -4.14
CA PHE A 10 3.43 1.58 -2.75
C PHE A 10 2.86 0.51 -1.82
N ARG A 11 3.35 0.50 -0.58
CA ARG A 11 2.81 -0.31 0.51
C ARG A 11 2.40 0.62 1.65
N ILE A 12 1.28 0.28 2.30
CA ILE A 12 0.88 0.90 3.57
C ILE A 12 1.35 -0.05 4.65
N GLU A 13 2.24 0.41 5.52
CA GLU A 13 2.96 -0.40 6.50
C GLU A 13 2.83 0.23 7.89
N TYR A 14 3.02 -0.60 8.92
CA TYR A 14 3.15 -0.17 10.30
C TYR A 14 4.31 -0.95 10.90
N ASP A 15 5.25 -0.24 11.51
CA ASP A 15 6.32 -0.85 12.30
C ASP A 15 6.57 -0.02 13.57
N GLU A 16 7.11 -0.63 14.62
CA GLU A 16 7.31 0.02 15.93
C GLU A 16 8.29 1.20 15.88
N ARG A 17 9.17 1.26 14.86
CA ARG A 17 10.19 2.29 14.73
C ARG A 17 9.65 3.55 14.05
N SER A 18 8.81 3.39 13.04
CA SER A 18 8.33 4.46 12.15
C SER A 18 6.87 4.81 12.38
N GLY A 19 6.11 3.93 13.03
CA GLY A 19 4.65 4.00 13.08
C GLY A 19 4.02 3.72 11.72
N ALA A 20 2.83 4.27 11.49
CA ALA A 20 2.12 4.13 10.22
C ALA A 20 2.81 4.93 9.11
N HIS A 21 3.08 4.29 7.98
CA HIS A 21 3.75 4.93 6.87
C HIS A 21 3.42 4.31 5.51
N ILE A 22 3.63 5.10 4.46
CA ILE A 22 3.54 4.67 3.07
C ILE A 22 4.96 4.59 2.51
N ASN A 23 5.32 3.41 2.03
CA ASN A 23 6.61 3.16 1.39
C ASN A 23 6.39 3.07 -0.13
N VAL A 24 6.96 4.01 -0.88
CA VAL A 24 6.91 4.06 -2.34
C VAL A 24 8.16 3.40 -2.92
N PHE A 25 8.03 2.64 -4.01
CA PHE A 25 9.17 1.97 -4.65
C PHE A 25 9.05 1.96 -6.17
N SER A 26 10.21 1.92 -6.83
CA SER A 26 10.32 1.69 -8.28
C SER A 26 11.54 0.81 -8.58
N GLY A 27 11.30 -0.44 -8.95
CA GLY A 27 12.32 -1.46 -9.10
C GLY A 27 13.05 -1.72 -7.78
N LYS A 28 14.35 -1.43 -7.76
CA LYS A 28 15.20 -1.53 -6.55
C LYS A 28 15.30 -0.21 -5.80
N ASP A 29 14.80 0.87 -6.37
CA ASP A 29 14.91 2.20 -5.80
C ASP A 29 13.84 2.38 -4.72
N LYS A 30 14.29 2.72 -3.52
CA LYS A 30 13.43 3.15 -2.42
C LYS A 30 13.02 4.59 -2.71
N GLY A 31 11.72 4.81 -2.91
CA GLY A 31 11.13 6.12 -3.05
C GLY A 31 10.92 6.80 -1.71
N GLU A 32 10.06 7.81 -1.69
CA GLU A 32 9.75 8.53 -0.46
C GLU A 32 9.00 7.67 0.57
N HIS A 33 9.26 7.99 1.84
CA HIS A 33 8.55 7.47 3.00
C HIS A 33 7.63 8.56 3.54
N PHE A 34 6.32 8.33 3.48
CA PHE A 34 5.34 9.25 4.03
C PHE A 34 4.83 8.71 5.36
N LEU A 35 5.15 9.39 6.45
CA LEU A 35 4.59 9.09 7.76
C LEU A 35 3.19 9.68 7.87
N PHE A 36 2.30 9.01 8.58
CA PHE A 36 0.99 9.55 8.94
C PHE A 36 0.57 9.05 10.32
N ASP A 37 -0.27 9.83 11.00
CA ASP A 37 -0.75 9.46 12.34
C ASP A 37 -1.89 8.45 12.23
N ALA A 38 -1.60 7.20 12.55
CA ALA A 38 -2.57 6.13 12.64
C ALA A 38 -2.03 4.99 13.52
N SER A 39 -2.95 4.28 14.17
CA SER A 39 -2.60 3.05 14.88
C SER A 39 -2.45 1.88 13.92
N GLU A 40 -1.74 0.83 14.36
CA GLU A 40 -1.59 -0.43 13.65
C GLU A 40 -2.94 -1.02 13.19
N SER A 41 -3.97 -0.91 14.04
CA SER A 41 -5.31 -1.40 13.73
C SER A 41 -5.95 -0.70 12.53
N ILE A 42 -5.69 0.60 12.35
CA ILE A 42 -6.16 1.37 11.21
C ILE A 42 -5.37 0.96 9.97
N VAL A 43 -4.04 0.82 10.08
CA VAL A 43 -3.20 0.36 8.97
C VAL A 43 -3.62 -1.03 8.49
N THR A 44 -3.89 -1.96 9.40
CA THR A 44 -4.37 -3.30 9.09
C THR A 44 -5.71 -3.26 8.35
N LYS A 45 -6.63 -2.35 8.74
CA LYS A 45 -7.89 -2.15 8.00
C LYS A 45 -7.64 -1.60 6.60
N LEU A 46 -6.73 -0.63 6.45
CA LEU A 46 -6.37 -0.06 5.15
C LEU A 46 -5.79 -1.13 4.22
N GLN A 47 -4.87 -1.95 4.70
CA GLN A 47 -4.31 -3.07 3.93
C GLN A 47 -5.41 -4.00 3.40
N LYS A 48 -6.37 -4.38 4.26
CA LYS A 48 -7.50 -5.25 3.88
C LYS A 48 -8.40 -4.66 2.79
N LEU A 49 -8.55 -3.33 2.73
CA LEU A 49 -9.34 -2.68 1.66
C LEU A 49 -8.75 -2.95 0.26
N PHE A 50 -7.43 -3.12 0.19
CA PHE A 50 -6.70 -3.35 -1.06
C PHE A 50 -6.30 -4.82 -1.27
N ASP A 51 -6.53 -5.68 -0.29
CA ASP A 51 -6.27 -7.13 -0.33
C ASP A 51 -7.49 -7.94 -0.81
N LEU A 52 -8.63 -7.27 -1.04
CA LEU A 52 -9.80 -7.91 -1.63
C LEU A 52 -9.42 -8.42 -3.04
N PRO A 53 -9.72 -9.69 -3.37
CA PRO A 53 -9.51 -10.20 -4.72
C PRO A 53 -10.21 -9.24 -5.67
N SER A 54 -9.48 -8.74 -6.66
CA SER A 54 -9.97 -7.75 -7.63
C SER A 54 -11.33 -8.22 -8.14
N LYS A 55 -12.42 -7.65 -7.60
CA LYS A 55 -13.75 -7.93 -8.11
C LYS A 55 -13.70 -7.44 -9.55
N PRO A 56 -13.98 -8.28 -10.57
CA PRO A 56 -13.93 -7.83 -11.95
C PRO A 56 -14.80 -6.57 -12.05
N GLN A 57 -14.16 -5.43 -12.33
CA GLN A 57 -14.88 -4.22 -12.64
C GLN A 57 -15.68 -4.55 -13.90
N ARG A 58 -17.01 -4.45 -13.81
CA ARG A 58 -17.87 -4.72 -14.96
C ARG A 58 -17.40 -3.79 -16.10
N PRO A 59 -17.20 -4.30 -17.31
CA PRO A 59 -16.96 -3.44 -18.46
C PRO A 59 -18.10 -2.42 -18.52
N ILE A 60 -17.76 -1.14 -18.62
CA ILE A 60 -18.74 -0.10 -18.90
C ILE A 60 -19.20 -0.36 -20.33
N SER A 61 -20.49 -0.65 -20.49
CA SER A 61 -21.15 -0.86 -21.78
C SER A 61 -21.21 0.43 -22.59
#